data_AF-A0A0F9IFU3-F1
#
_entry.id   AF-A0A0F9IFU3-F1
#
_cell.length_a   1.000
_cell.length_b   1.000
_cell.length_c   1.000
_cell.angle_alpha   90.00
_cell.angle_beta   90.00
_cell.angle_gamma   90.00
#
_symmetry.space_group_name_H-M   'P 1'
#
loop_
_entity.id
_entity.type
_entity.pdbx_description
1 polymer ?
#
loop_
_entity_poly.entity_id
_entity_poly.type
_entity_poly.pdbx_seq_one_letter_code
_entity_poly.pdbx_strand_id
1 'polypeptide(L)'
;MTVNLFDLTYQLASELGIVVESTATGGSATTLEDSVILTEADDHWNKGTVWILKDAAGASALPEGQYAVISDFDNGNNRCTIGTITAVASGDTYAITDRRYKLGDLIMAINRAIRDAGYIPVTDTTTVDTAAAQTEYDLPIAANHDLRTVEIETNTSDADDNQFTPIQFDIQHTAVGTADLLVFHRQPPTSRDVKLVYMSPHVKLVDYDDKLSESVPYERVIYRAVVNAMRHYQMKTHEDGDWFTGTLRDYVRRADKADLEHPIKSPKRRAKGLALGRTKTVEKAFGENTI
;
A
#
# COMPACT_ATOMS: atom_id res chain seq x y z
N MET A 1 -7.00 -11.78 0.40
CA MET A 1 -7.68 -10.80 -0.45
C MET A 1 -6.67 -9.70 -0.71
N THR A 2 -6.30 -9.48 -1.97
CA THR A 2 -5.36 -8.41 -2.33
C THR A 2 -6.12 -7.10 -2.30
N VAL A 3 -5.62 -6.11 -1.58
CA VAL A 3 -6.20 -4.77 -1.51
C VAL A 3 -5.40 -3.86 -2.42
N ASN A 4 -6.08 -3.08 -3.27
CA ASN A 4 -5.45 -2.10 -4.15
C ASN A 4 -5.74 -0.64 -3.71
N LEU A 5 -5.15 0.33 -4.42
CA LEU A 5 -5.37 1.75 -4.13
C LEU A 5 -6.83 2.18 -4.37
N PHE A 6 -7.51 1.58 -5.35
CA PHE A 6 -8.95 1.78 -5.55
C PHE A 6 -9.74 1.44 -4.27
N ASP A 7 -9.55 0.25 -3.70
CA ASP A 7 -10.24 -0.21 -2.49
C ASP A 7 -9.96 0.72 -1.31
N LEU A 8 -8.71 1.17 -1.18
CA LEU A 8 -8.28 2.06 -0.11
C LEU A 8 -8.91 3.45 -0.23
N THR A 9 -8.96 4.03 -1.43
CA THR A 9 -9.52 5.37 -1.66
C THR A 9 -11.04 5.38 -1.51
N TYR A 10 -11.72 4.36 -2.04
CA TYR A 10 -13.17 4.20 -1.87
C TYR A 10 -13.55 4.02 -0.40
N GLN A 11 -12.90 3.12 0.33
CA GLN A 11 -13.21 2.93 1.75
C GLN A 11 -12.87 4.17 2.57
N LEU A 12 -11.75 4.85 2.30
CA LEU A 12 -11.42 6.10 2.96
C LEU A 12 -12.54 7.15 2.77
N ALA A 13 -13.06 7.28 1.55
CA ALA A 13 -14.17 8.19 1.27
C ALA A 13 -15.47 7.75 1.96
N SER A 14 -15.73 6.44 2.02
CA SER A 14 -16.88 5.86 2.73
C SER A 14 -16.83 6.14 4.24
N GLU A 15 -15.68 5.94 4.89
CA GLU A 15 -15.46 6.26 6.32
C GLU A 15 -15.56 7.76 6.63
N LEU A 16 -15.23 8.62 5.66
CA LEU A 16 -15.44 10.06 5.75
C LEU A 16 -16.92 10.46 5.61
N GLY A 17 -17.78 9.55 5.16
CA GLY A 17 -19.22 9.78 4.98
C GLY A 17 -19.54 10.75 3.83
N ILE A 18 -18.67 10.82 2.82
CA ILE A 18 -18.80 11.77 1.69
C ILE A 18 -19.26 11.09 0.40
N VAL A 19 -19.40 9.76 0.40
CA VAL A 19 -19.72 8.97 -0.78
C VAL A 19 -21.23 8.91 -0.97
N VAL A 20 -21.66 9.09 -2.22
CA VAL A 20 -22.99 8.75 -2.70
C VAL A 20 -22.87 7.61 -3.69
N GLU A 21 -23.68 6.57 -3.51
CA GLU A 21 -23.67 5.39 -4.39
C GLU A 21 -24.93 5.36 -5.25
N SER A 22 -24.78 4.96 -6.51
CA SER A 22 -25.88 4.81 -7.45
C SER A 22 -25.55 3.81 -8.56
N THR A 23 -26.50 3.64 -9.48
CA THR A 23 -26.37 2.82 -10.69
C THR A 23 -26.41 3.72 -11.92
N ALA A 24 -25.40 3.61 -12.77
CA ALA A 24 -25.31 4.37 -14.01
C ALA A 24 -26.48 4.02 -14.94
N THR A 25 -27.11 5.04 -15.52
CA THR A 25 -28.12 4.87 -16.58
C THR A 25 -27.49 4.78 -17.97
N GLY A 26 -26.25 5.25 -18.12
CA GLY A 26 -25.45 5.21 -19.35
C GLY A 26 -24.05 5.77 -19.14
N GLY A 27 -23.28 5.88 -20.21
CA GLY A 27 -21.92 6.42 -20.15
C GLY A 27 -21.06 6.08 -21.35
N SER A 28 -19.79 6.41 -21.23
CA SER A 28 -18.73 6.08 -22.17
C SER A 28 -17.40 5.98 -21.43
N ALA A 29 -16.28 5.87 -22.16
CA ALA A 29 -14.94 5.91 -21.57
C ALA A 29 -14.63 7.26 -20.88
N THR A 30 -15.35 8.33 -21.21
CA THR A 30 -15.10 9.68 -20.70
C THR A 30 -16.33 10.32 -20.06
N THR A 31 -17.43 9.59 -19.94
CA THR A 31 -18.68 10.12 -19.37
C THR A 31 -19.35 9.09 -18.48
N LEU A 32 -19.98 9.59 -17.42
CA LEU A 32 -20.90 8.86 -16.55
C LEU A 32 -22.25 9.58 -16.60
N GLU A 33 -23.33 8.84 -16.84
CA GLU A 33 -24.68 9.37 -16.91
C GLU A 33 -25.61 8.65 -15.93
N ASP A 34 -26.26 9.42 -15.05
CA ASP A 34 -27.27 8.90 -14.12
C ASP A 34 -28.39 9.91 -13.92
N SER A 35 -29.54 9.64 -14.56
CA SER A 35 -30.72 10.49 -14.45
C SER A 35 -31.47 10.41 -13.11
N VAL A 36 -31.04 9.56 -12.18
CA VAL A 36 -31.71 9.33 -10.88
C VAL A 36 -31.07 10.15 -9.77
N ILE A 37 -29.74 10.06 -9.60
CA ILE A 37 -29.03 10.71 -8.50
C ILE A 37 -28.29 11.98 -8.93
N LEU A 38 -27.88 12.12 -10.18
CA LEU A 38 -27.16 13.30 -10.65
C LEU A 38 -28.12 14.44 -11.04
N THR A 39 -28.92 14.89 -10.07
CA THR A 39 -29.94 15.96 -10.25
C THR A 39 -29.51 17.32 -9.72
N GLU A 40 -28.27 17.43 -9.24
CA GLU A 40 -27.76 18.65 -8.62
C GLU A 40 -27.49 19.75 -9.63
N ALA A 41 -27.26 20.98 -9.15
CA ALA A 41 -26.93 22.10 -10.02
C ALA A 41 -25.63 21.85 -10.81
N ASP A 42 -25.49 22.52 -11.96
CA ASP A 42 -24.24 22.54 -12.73
C ASP A 42 -23.04 22.83 -11.81
N ASP A 43 -21.89 22.22 -12.14
CA ASP A 43 -20.64 22.30 -11.37
C ASP A 43 -20.65 21.66 -9.96
N HIS A 44 -21.76 21.08 -9.48
CA HIS A 44 -21.81 20.51 -8.12
C HIS A 44 -20.72 19.45 -7.89
N TRP A 45 -20.58 18.52 -8.83
CA TRP A 45 -19.64 17.40 -8.76
C TRP A 45 -18.24 17.72 -9.30
N ASN A 46 -17.99 18.95 -9.76
CA ASN A 46 -16.73 19.29 -10.44
C ASN A 46 -15.53 19.18 -9.51
N LYS A 47 -14.47 18.49 -9.98
CA LYS A 47 -13.28 18.11 -9.20
C LYS A 47 -13.53 17.07 -8.11
N GLY A 48 -14.72 16.47 -8.13
CA GLY A 48 -15.04 15.25 -7.40
C GLY A 48 -14.36 14.02 -8.01
N THR A 49 -14.66 12.87 -7.44
CA THR A 49 -14.11 11.58 -7.86
C THR A 49 -15.25 10.60 -8.06
N VAL A 50 -15.16 9.77 -9.10
CA VAL A 50 -16.02 8.61 -9.30
C VAL A 50 -15.20 7.34 -9.12
N TRP A 51 -15.78 6.33 -8.47
CA TRP A 51 -15.28 4.96 -8.37
C TRP A 51 -16.30 4.02 -9.02
N ILE A 52 -15.87 3.14 -9.92
CA ILE A 52 -16.74 2.13 -10.50
C ILE A 52 -16.64 0.84 -9.67
N LEU A 53 -17.71 0.54 -8.94
CA LEU A 53 -17.74 -0.52 -7.92
C LEU A 53 -18.03 -1.90 -8.52
N LYS A 54 -18.88 -1.96 -9.55
CA LYS A 54 -19.29 -3.22 -10.17
C LYS A 54 -19.76 -2.99 -11.59
N ASP A 55 -19.27 -3.81 -12.51
CA ASP A 55 -19.76 -3.89 -13.89
C ASP A 55 -21.03 -4.76 -13.95
N ALA A 56 -22.04 -4.30 -14.70
CA ALA A 56 -23.26 -5.06 -14.97
C ALA A 56 -23.01 -6.35 -15.78
N ALA A 57 -21.95 -6.40 -16.60
CA ALA A 57 -21.62 -7.53 -17.45
C ALA A 57 -21.04 -8.75 -16.69
N GLY A 58 -20.69 -8.59 -15.40
CA GLY A 58 -20.20 -9.67 -14.54
C GLY A 58 -19.07 -9.22 -13.62
N ALA A 59 -18.74 -10.05 -12.63
CA ALA A 59 -17.64 -9.77 -11.70
C ALA A 59 -16.29 -9.80 -12.43
N SER A 60 -15.43 -8.82 -12.13
CA SER A 60 -14.05 -8.71 -12.64
C SER A 60 -13.93 -8.35 -14.13
N ALA A 61 -14.98 -7.78 -14.73
CA ALA A 61 -14.89 -7.14 -16.03
C ALA A 61 -14.58 -5.64 -15.86
N LEU A 62 -13.70 -5.11 -16.69
CA LEU A 62 -13.44 -3.66 -16.74
C LEU A 62 -14.76 -2.96 -17.12
N PRO A 63 -15.14 -1.82 -16.50
CA PRO A 63 -14.33 -0.90 -15.69
C PRO A 63 -14.23 -1.15 -14.17
N GLU A 64 -14.68 -2.29 -13.63
CA GLU A 64 -14.65 -2.55 -12.18
C GLU A 64 -13.26 -2.29 -11.56
N GLY A 65 -13.22 -1.53 -10.46
CA GLY A 65 -11.96 -1.21 -9.77
C GLY A 65 -11.21 0.01 -10.33
N GLN A 66 -11.80 0.78 -11.24
CA GLN A 66 -11.24 2.04 -11.73
C GLN A 66 -11.90 3.25 -11.06
N TYR A 67 -11.12 4.32 -10.90
CA TYR A 67 -11.63 5.63 -10.50
C TYR A 67 -11.21 6.70 -11.49
N ALA A 68 -11.95 7.79 -11.54
CA ALA A 68 -11.62 8.96 -12.35
C ALA A 68 -12.01 10.26 -11.66
N VAL A 69 -11.29 11.34 -11.97
CA VAL A 69 -11.65 12.69 -11.52
C VAL A 69 -12.68 13.28 -12.48
N ILE A 70 -13.69 13.94 -11.92
CA ILE A 70 -14.73 14.63 -12.68
C ILE A 70 -14.21 16.00 -13.10
N SER A 71 -14.12 16.22 -14.42
CA SER A 71 -13.70 17.50 -14.98
C SER A 71 -14.86 18.48 -15.14
N ASP A 72 -16.06 17.97 -15.42
CA ASP A 72 -17.26 18.78 -15.64
C ASP A 72 -18.54 18.00 -15.31
N PHE A 73 -19.60 18.71 -14.92
CA PHE A 73 -20.91 18.15 -14.59
C PHE A 73 -22.00 19.07 -15.13
N ASP A 74 -22.81 18.48 -16.02
CA ASP A 74 -23.88 19.14 -16.77
C ASP A 74 -25.22 18.54 -16.33
N ASN A 75 -25.99 19.30 -15.55
CA ASN A 75 -27.30 18.91 -15.05
C ASN A 75 -28.31 18.75 -16.19
N GLY A 76 -28.18 19.53 -17.26
CA GLY A 76 -29.07 19.44 -18.43
C GLY A 76 -29.10 18.05 -19.07
N ASN A 77 -28.01 17.29 -18.92
CA ASN A 77 -27.86 15.92 -19.41
C ASN A 77 -27.66 14.87 -18.30
N ASN A 78 -27.72 15.26 -17.01
CA ASN A 78 -27.36 14.42 -15.84
C ASN A 78 -26.02 13.69 -16.03
N ARG A 79 -25.01 14.41 -16.53
CA ARG A 79 -23.76 13.81 -17.05
C ARG A 79 -22.53 14.41 -16.40
N CYS A 80 -21.70 13.53 -15.85
CA CYS A 80 -20.33 13.83 -15.45
C CYS A 80 -19.36 13.54 -16.60
N THR A 81 -18.51 14.49 -16.96
CA THR A 81 -17.32 14.27 -17.79
C THR A 81 -16.16 13.86 -16.90
N ILE A 82 -15.53 12.74 -17.20
CA ILE A 82 -14.51 12.10 -16.36
C ILE A 82 -13.24 11.83 -17.16
N GLY A 83 -12.12 11.64 -16.46
CA GLY A 83 -10.89 11.12 -17.06
C GLY A 83 -11.14 9.77 -17.75
N THR A 84 -10.38 9.49 -18.82
CA THR A 84 -10.57 8.28 -19.62
C THR A 84 -10.37 7.02 -18.79
N ILE A 85 -11.41 6.21 -18.70
CA ILE A 85 -11.44 4.87 -18.10
C ILE A 85 -12.02 3.87 -19.10
N THR A 86 -12.14 2.61 -18.71
CA THR A 86 -12.95 1.68 -19.52
C THR A 86 -14.41 2.13 -19.54
N ALA A 87 -15.10 1.91 -20.66
CA ALA A 87 -16.42 2.50 -20.89
C ALA A 87 -17.43 2.09 -19.82
N VAL A 88 -18.06 3.09 -19.21
CA VAL A 88 -19.17 2.87 -18.27
C VAL A 88 -20.43 2.56 -19.08
N ALA A 89 -21.13 1.50 -18.67
CA ALA A 89 -22.37 1.05 -19.27
C ALA A 89 -23.56 1.29 -18.33
N SER A 90 -24.77 1.19 -18.89
CA SER A 90 -26.00 1.19 -18.10
C SER A 90 -26.04 -0.05 -17.20
N GLY A 91 -26.35 0.14 -15.91
CA GLY A 91 -26.38 -0.93 -14.90
C GLY A 91 -25.11 -1.03 -14.05
N ASP A 92 -24.02 -0.35 -14.42
CA ASP A 92 -22.81 -0.32 -13.62
C ASP A 92 -23.06 0.43 -12.31
N THR A 93 -22.61 -0.12 -11.19
CA THR A 93 -22.72 0.58 -9.90
C THR A 93 -21.49 1.43 -9.66
N TYR A 94 -21.68 2.65 -9.19
CA TYR A 94 -20.61 3.59 -8.93
C TYR A 94 -20.80 4.32 -7.60
N ALA A 95 -19.69 4.83 -7.09
CA ALA A 95 -19.64 5.78 -5.98
C ALA A 95 -19.12 7.12 -6.50
N ILE A 96 -19.68 8.23 -6.01
CA ILE A 96 -19.29 9.58 -6.37
C ILE A 96 -19.09 10.43 -5.12
N THR A 97 -18.12 11.34 -5.15
CA THR A 97 -17.91 12.34 -4.10
C THR A 97 -17.81 13.73 -4.71
N ASP A 98 -18.10 14.75 -3.89
CA ASP A 98 -17.93 16.14 -4.25
C ASP A 98 -16.45 16.60 -4.22
N ARG A 99 -16.24 17.90 -4.41
CA ARG A 99 -14.92 18.56 -4.40
C ARG A 99 -14.30 18.76 -3.01
N ARG A 100 -14.97 18.35 -1.93
CA ARG A 100 -14.54 18.61 -0.55
C ARG A 100 -13.22 17.92 -0.24
N TYR A 101 -13.09 16.68 -0.69
CA TYR A 101 -11.85 15.90 -0.63
C TYR A 101 -11.47 15.46 -2.04
N LYS A 102 -10.36 16.00 -2.55
CA LYS A 102 -9.88 15.64 -3.88
C LYS A 102 -9.19 14.28 -3.84
N LEU A 103 -9.26 13.52 -4.93
CA LEU A 103 -8.57 12.23 -5.06
C LEU A 103 -7.09 12.28 -4.67
N GLY A 104 -6.36 13.32 -5.12
CA GLY A 104 -4.95 13.49 -4.75
C GLY A 104 -4.71 13.65 -3.24
N ASP A 105 -5.64 14.30 -2.53
CA ASP A 105 -5.57 14.47 -1.08
C ASP A 105 -5.83 13.13 -0.37
N LEU A 106 -6.75 12.31 -0.90
CA LEU A 106 -7.02 10.95 -0.42
C LEU A 106 -5.82 10.02 -0.60
N ILE A 107 -5.23 9.99 -1.81
CA ILE A 107 -4.02 9.20 -2.13
C ILE A 107 -2.85 9.63 -1.25
N MET A 108 -2.67 10.95 -1.04
CA MET A 108 -1.64 11.46 -0.16
C MET A 108 -1.86 11.04 1.30
N ALA A 109 -3.09 11.05 1.79
CA ALA A 109 -3.43 10.61 3.14
C ALA A 109 -3.16 9.11 3.35
N ILE A 110 -3.49 8.26 2.37
CA ILE A 110 -3.19 6.82 2.35
C ILE A 110 -1.69 6.58 2.35
N ASN A 111 -0.93 7.19 1.43
CA ASN A 111 0.52 7.03 1.37
C ASN A 111 1.22 7.50 2.64
N ARG A 112 0.69 8.56 3.28
CA ARG A 112 1.18 9.00 4.59
C ARG A 112 0.92 7.94 5.66
N ALA A 113 -0.29 7.37 5.71
CA ALA A 113 -0.63 6.30 6.65
C ALA A 113 0.24 5.05 6.45
N ILE A 114 0.48 4.65 5.19
CA ILE A 114 1.37 3.53 4.84
C ILE A 114 2.80 3.79 5.32
N ARG A 115 3.33 5.00 5.10
CA ARG A 115 4.66 5.38 5.58
C ARG A 115 4.73 5.39 7.11
N ASP A 116 3.69 5.91 7.77
CA ASP A 116 3.62 5.98 9.22
C ASP A 116 3.46 4.57 9.85
N ALA A 117 2.96 3.58 9.08
CA ALA A 117 2.88 2.18 9.52
C ALA A 117 4.25 1.55 9.75
N GLY A 118 5.29 2.06 9.08
CA GLY A 118 6.69 1.70 9.26
C GLY A 118 7.24 0.79 8.16
N TYR A 119 8.24 -0.01 8.52
CA TYR A 119 8.87 -0.95 7.60
C TYR A 119 8.07 -2.27 7.59
N ILE A 120 8.02 -2.91 6.42
CA ILE A 120 7.36 -4.18 6.18
C ILE A 120 8.38 -5.26 5.84
N PRO A 121 8.12 -6.53 6.19
CA PRO A 121 8.96 -7.62 5.72
C PRO A 121 8.78 -7.80 4.22
N VAL A 122 9.90 -7.87 3.51
CA VAL A 122 9.97 -8.19 2.08
C VAL A 122 10.80 -9.46 1.94
N THR A 123 10.30 -10.38 1.13
CA THR A 123 11.03 -11.58 0.73
C THR A 123 11.42 -11.43 -0.73
N ASP A 124 12.72 -11.56 -1.00
CA ASP A 124 13.28 -11.51 -2.35
C ASP A 124 14.04 -12.81 -2.60
N THR A 125 13.67 -13.50 -3.67
CA THR A 125 14.27 -14.78 -4.09
C THR A 125 14.89 -14.68 -5.48
N THR A 126 14.99 -13.48 -6.05
CA THR A 126 15.23 -13.29 -7.49
C THR A 126 16.44 -12.44 -7.82
N THR A 127 16.97 -11.69 -6.85
CA THR A 127 18.05 -10.73 -7.11
C THR A 127 19.45 -11.32 -7.01
N VAL A 128 19.62 -12.42 -6.28
CA VAL A 128 20.94 -12.99 -5.98
C VAL A 128 20.94 -14.49 -6.28
N ASP A 129 21.70 -14.85 -7.30
CA ASP A 129 22.00 -16.24 -7.64
C ASP A 129 23.46 -16.55 -7.33
N THR A 130 23.73 -17.72 -6.75
CA THR A 130 25.10 -18.10 -6.43
C THR A 130 25.89 -18.54 -7.66
N ALA A 131 27.16 -18.14 -7.72
CA ALA A 131 28.08 -18.47 -8.79
C ALA A 131 29.31 -19.24 -8.28
N ALA A 132 29.97 -19.94 -9.21
CA ALA A 132 31.21 -20.66 -8.92
C ALA A 132 32.34 -19.70 -8.58
N ALA A 133 33.14 -20.04 -7.56
CA ALA A 133 34.29 -19.26 -7.10
C ALA A 133 33.96 -17.80 -6.74
N GLN A 134 32.74 -17.56 -6.26
CA GLN A 134 32.27 -16.25 -5.82
C GLN A 134 31.62 -16.34 -4.43
N THR A 135 32.16 -15.57 -3.49
CA THR A 135 31.67 -15.45 -2.11
C THR A 135 31.06 -14.09 -1.78
N GLU A 136 31.19 -13.11 -2.68
CA GLU A 136 30.76 -11.72 -2.50
C GLU A 136 29.73 -11.37 -3.58
N TYR A 137 28.60 -10.82 -3.17
CA TYR A 137 27.49 -10.47 -4.05
C TYR A 137 26.97 -9.08 -3.71
N ASP A 138 26.50 -8.33 -4.70
CA ASP A 138 25.87 -7.05 -4.46
C ASP A 138 24.54 -7.26 -3.72
N LEU A 139 24.40 -6.61 -2.56
CA LEU A 139 23.16 -6.63 -1.79
C LEU A 139 22.18 -5.61 -2.38
N PRO A 140 20.92 -5.98 -2.66
CA PRO A 140 19.92 -5.02 -3.12
C PRO A 140 19.82 -3.83 -2.17
N ILE A 141 19.75 -2.61 -2.72
CA ILE A 141 19.72 -1.36 -1.93
C ILE A 141 18.59 -1.39 -0.89
N ALA A 142 17.44 -1.96 -1.26
CA ALA A 142 16.28 -2.12 -0.38
C ALA A 142 16.54 -3.03 0.83
N ALA A 143 17.45 -4.01 0.69
CA ALA A 143 17.84 -4.95 1.73
C ALA A 143 18.96 -4.43 2.63
N ASN A 144 19.70 -3.40 2.18
CA ASN A 144 20.87 -2.88 2.89
C ASN A 144 20.52 -2.34 4.29
N HIS A 145 19.38 -1.65 4.41
CA HIS A 145 19.01 -1.00 5.67
C HIS A 145 18.76 -1.98 6.82
N ASP A 146 18.13 -3.13 6.54
CA ASP A 146 17.68 -4.03 7.61
C ASP A 146 17.48 -5.48 7.12
N LEU A 147 18.56 -6.11 6.67
CA LEU A 147 18.59 -7.53 6.34
C LEU A 147 18.44 -8.40 7.61
N ARG A 148 17.42 -9.27 7.61
CA ARG A 148 17.05 -10.10 8.78
C ARG A 148 17.49 -11.55 8.64
N THR A 149 17.26 -12.17 7.48
CA THR A 149 17.67 -13.55 7.20
C THR A 149 18.15 -13.70 5.77
N VAL A 150 19.11 -14.61 5.59
CA VAL A 150 19.60 -15.07 4.29
C VAL A 150 19.50 -16.59 4.30
N GLU A 151 18.77 -17.12 3.33
CA GLU A 151 18.57 -18.55 3.13
C GLU A 151 19.01 -18.91 1.71
N ILE A 152 19.53 -20.11 1.52
CA ILE A 152 19.94 -20.62 0.23
C ILE A 152 19.06 -21.81 -0.14
N GLU A 153 18.66 -21.88 -1.41
CA GLU A 153 17.96 -23.02 -1.97
C GLU A 153 18.80 -24.30 -1.84
N THR A 154 18.16 -25.40 -1.43
CA THR A 154 18.83 -26.71 -1.31
C THR A 154 18.31 -27.73 -2.31
N ASN A 155 17.05 -27.61 -2.74
CA ASN A 155 16.46 -28.44 -3.77
C ASN A 155 16.22 -27.61 -5.03
N THR A 156 16.85 -28.00 -6.15
CA THR A 156 16.69 -27.35 -7.47
C THR A 156 15.92 -28.22 -8.46
N SER A 157 15.45 -29.38 -8.01
CA SER A 157 14.75 -30.34 -8.87
C SER A 157 13.24 -30.09 -8.97
N ASP A 158 12.72 -29.21 -8.11
CA ASP A 158 11.31 -28.86 -8.02
C ASP A 158 11.19 -27.35 -7.80
N ALA A 159 10.56 -26.65 -8.74
CA ALA A 159 10.37 -25.20 -8.67
C ALA A 159 9.32 -24.78 -7.63
N ASP A 160 8.51 -25.74 -7.14
CA ASP A 160 7.50 -25.52 -6.11
C ASP A 160 7.98 -25.94 -4.70
N ASP A 161 9.15 -26.60 -4.60
CA ASP A 161 9.76 -27.04 -3.33
C ASP A 161 11.28 -26.78 -3.27
N ASN A 162 11.66 -25.50 -3.22
CA ASN A 162 13.06 -25.04 -3.22
C ASN A 162 13.84 -25.41 -1.93
N GLN A 163 13.15 -25.76 -0.84
CA GLN A 163 13.74 -26.10 0.47
C GLN A 163 14.82 -25.12 0.94
N PHE A 164 14.45 -23.87 1.21
CA PHE A 164 15.40 -22.84 1.67
C PHE A 164 16.00 -23.17 3.05
N THR A 165 17.34 -23.12 3.14
CA THR A 165 18.09 -23.37 4.37
C THR A 165 18.90 -22.12 4.77
N PRO A 166 18.86 -21.69 6.03
CA PRO A 166 19.60 -20.52 6.50
C PRO A 166 21.12 -20.70 6.39
N ILE A 167 21.84 -19.66 5.94
CA ILE A 167 23.30 -19.66 5.77
C ILE A 167 23.96 -18.53 6.58
N GLN A 168 25.23 -18.71 6.94
CA GLN A 168 26.02 -17.68 7.63
C GLN A 168 26.57 -16.66 6.63
N PHE A 169 26.41 -15.37 6.96
CA PHE A 169 26.81 -14.26 6.10
C PHE A 169 27.27 -13.06 6.94
N ASP A 170 28.02 -12.18 6.29
CA ASP A 170 28.33 -10.82 6.75
C ASP A 170 27.92 -9.79 5.69
N ILE A 171 27.73 -8.55 6.13
CA ILE A 171 27.50 -7.40 5.26
C ILE A 171 28.77 -6.55 5.34
N GLN A 172 29.38 -6.30 4.19
CA GLN A 172 30.50 -5.38 4.06
C GLN A 172 29.99 -4.06 3.50
N HIS A 173 30.02 -3.03 4.34
CA HIS A 173 29.58 -1.69 3.98
C HIS A 173 30.55 -1.03 3.00
N THR A 174 29.99 -0.36 2.00
CA THR A 174 30.70 0.33 0.93
C THR A 174 30.48 1.84 1.04
N ALA A 175 30.94 2.60 0.04
CA ALA A 175 30.75 4.04 0.02
C ALA A 175 29.26 4.41 -0.16
N VAL A 176 28.89 5.62 0.28
CA VAL A 176 27.52 6.10 0.06
C VAL A 176 27.22 6.16 -1.44
N GLY A 177 26.11 5.55 -1.85
CA GLY A 177 25.68 5.49 -3.25
C GLY A 177 26.13 4.23 -4.00
N THR A 178 26.91 3.35 -3.38
CA THR A 178 27.20 2.00 -3.89
C THR A 178 26.41 0.94 -3.11
N ALA A 179 26.13 -0.19 -3.76
CA ALA A 179 25.52 -1.34 -3.09
C ALA A 179 26.52 -1.96 -2.11
N ASP A 180 26.04 -2.33 -0.92
CA ASP A 180 26.85 -3.07 0.05
C ASP A 180 27.03 -4.51 -0.40
N LEU A 181 28.07 -5.18 0.08
CA LEU A 181 28.38 -6.55 -0.33
C LEU A 181 27.84 -7.56 0.70
N LEU A 182 27.11 -8.55 0.22
CA LEU A 182 26.77 -9.77 0.93
C LEU A 182 27.95 -10.74 0.82
N VAL A 183 28.57 -11.06 1.95
CA VAL A 183 29.77 -11.91 2.02
C VAL A 183 29.44 -13.22 2.72
N PHE A 184 29.56 -14.34 2.01
CA PHE A 184 29.41 -15.67 2.59
C PHE A 184 30.72 -16.15 3.20
N HIS A 185 30.66 -16.75 4.40
CA HIS A 185 31.85 -17.28 5.10
C HIS A 185 32.48 -18.49 4.41
N ARG A 186 31.70 -19.20 3.59
CA ARG A 186 32.11 -20.37 2.82
C ARG A 186 31.53 -20.24 1.42
N GLN A 187 32.23 -20.79 0.43
CA GLN A 187 31.73 -20.88 -0.94
C GLN A 187 30.35 -21.56 -0.95
N PRO A 188 29.27 -20.87 -1.33
CA PRO A 188 27.97 -21.51 -1.44
C PRO A 188 27.96 -22.49 -2.62
N PRO A 189 27.06 -23.49 -2.61
CA PRO A 189 26.76 -24.29 -3.80
C PRO A 189 26.39 -23.37 -4.95
N THR A 190 26.80 -23.73 -6.17
CA THR A 190 26.62 -22.90 -7.37
C THR A 190 25.22 -23.05 -7.97
N SER A 191 24.74 -22.02 -8.65
CA SER A 191 23.42 -22.01 -9.31
C SER A 191 22.31 -22.35 -8.32
N ARG A 192 22.24 -21.54 -7.26
CA ARG A 192 21.19 -21.57 -6.24
C ARG A 192 20.61 -20.19 -6.07
N ASP A 193 19.31 -20.14 -5.89
CA ASP A 193 18.61 -18.92 -5.54
C ASP A 193 18.91 -18.59 -4.06
N VAL A 194 19.19 -17.32 -3.79
CA VAL A 194 19.35 -16.80 -2.44
C VAL A 194 18.09 -16.05 -2.04
N LYS A 195 17.44 -16.53 -0.99
CA LYS A 195 16.28 -15.88 -0.38
C LYS A 195 16.73 -14.89 0.69
N LEU A 196 16.49 -13.62 0.42
CA LEU A 196 16.71 -12.51 1.34
C LEU A 196 15.38 -12.15 2.00
N VAL A 197 15.38 -12.05 3.33
CA VAL A 197 14.25 -11.45 4.07
C VAL A 197 14.76 -10.23 4.79
N TYR A 198 14.19 -9.08 4.47
CA TYR A 198 14.60 -7.78 5.00
C TYR A 198 13.38 -6.92 5.32
N MET A 199 13.59 -5.87 6.10
CA MET A 199 12.55 -4.87 6.35
C MET A 199 12.75 -3.69 5.39
N SER A 200 11.71 -3.29 4.67
CA SER A 200 11.76 -2.18 3.72
C SER A 200 10.52 -1.28 3.89
N PRO A 201 10.61 0.04 3.62
CA PRO A 201 9.39 0.84 3.55
C PRO A 201 8.53 0.36 2.38
N HIS A 202 7.21 0.41 2.57
CA HIS A 202 6.28 0.12 1.48
C HIS A 202 6.42 1.16 0.36
N VAL A 203 6.36 0.72 -0.90
CA VAL A 203 6.40 1.60 -2.07
C VAL A 203 5.15 2.50 -2.09
N LYS A 204 5.25 3.72 -2.61
CA LYS A 204 4.07 4.59 -2.70
C LYS A 204 3.08 4.01 -3.71
N LEU A 205 1.79 4.08 -3.38
CA LEU A 205 0.70 3.76 -4.28
C LEU A 205 0.36 5.00 -5.11
N VAL A 206 0.26 4.86 -6.42
CA VAL A 206 0.02 5.92 -7.40
C VAL A 206 -1.16 5.57 -8.29
N ASP A 207 -1.18 4.36 -8.83
CA ASP A 207 -2.16 3.88 -9.78
C ASP A 207 -3.25 3.06 -9.08
N TYR A 208 -4.45 2.98 -9.66
CA TYR A 208 -5.62 2.38 -9.01
C TYR A 208 -5.42 0.89 -8.70
N ASP A 209 -4.60 0.20 -9.50
CA ASP A 209 -4.26 -1.22 -9.36
C ASP A 209 -3.01 -1.49 -8.51
N ASP A 210 -2.33 -0.43 -8.01
CA ASP A 210 -1.21 -0.58 -7.10
C ASP A 210 -1.66 -1.30 -5.82
N LYS A 211 -0.88 -2.31 -5.44
CA LYS A 211 -1.25 -3.25 -4.37
C LYS A 211 -0.64 -2.85 -3.04
N LEU A 212 -1.47 -2.94 -1.99
CA LEU A 212 -0.99 -2.93 -0.61
C LEU A 212 -0.38 -4.30 -0.28
N SER A 213 0.80 -4.30 0.33
CA SER A 213 1.44 -5.50 0.84
C SER A 213 0.54 -6.19 1.86
N GLU A 214 0.40 -7.50 1.72
CA GLU A 214 -0.39 -8.34 2.64
C GLU A 214 0.15 -8.34 4.08
N SER A 215 1.39 -7.90 4.27
CA SER A 215 1.98 -7.72 5.60
C SER A 215 1.45 -6.48 6.34
N VAL A 216 0.79 -5.56 5.62
CA VAL A 216 0.18 -4.35 6.20
C VAL A 216 -1.32 -4.59 6.39
N PRO A 217 -1.81 -4.58 7.64
CA PRO A 217 -3.23 -4.71 7.91
C PRO A 217 -4.02 -3.53 7.33
N TYR A 218 -5.13 -3.86 6.68
CA TYR A 218 -5.97 -2.90 5.97
C TYR A 218 -6.54 -1.81 6.88
N GLU A 219 -7.12 -2.22 8.01
CA GLU A 219 -7.78 -1.33 8.98
C GLU A 219 -6.80 -0.30 9.55
N ARG A 220 -5.54 -0.72 9.73
CA ARG A 220 -4.46 0.13 10.22
C ARG A 220 -4.21 1.32 9.27
N VAL A 221 -4.21 1.06 7.97
CA VAL A 221 -4.01 2.09 6.95
C VAL A 221 -5.23 3.00 6.85
N ILE A 222 -6.44 2.42 6.77
CA ILE A 222 -7.68 3.19 6.59
C ILE A 222 -7.91 4.18 7.72
N TYR A 223 -7.92 3.74 8.98
CA TYR A 223 -8.23 4.65 10.09
C TYR A 223 -7.18 5.75 10.24
N ARG A 224 -5.89 5.45 10.01
CA ARG A 224 -4.83 6.45 10.03
C ARG A 224 -4.94 7.41 8.84
N ALA A 225 -5.36 6.92 7.67
CA ALA A 225 -5.62 7.75 6.49
C ALA A 225 -6.80 8.70 6.71
N VAL A 226 -7.89 8.25 7.35
CA VAL A 226 -9.03 9.10 7.74
C VAL A 226 -8.56 10.27 8.61
N VAL A 227 -7.78 9.97 9.66
CA VAL A 227 -7.20 11.00 10.55
C VAL A 227 -6.33 11.99 9.76
N ASN A 228 -5.50 11.50 8.84
CA ASN A 228 -4.64 12.35 8.01
C ASN A 228 -5.45 13.24 7.05
N ALA A 229 -6.50 12.71 6.42
CA ALA A 229 -7.39 13.45 5.53
C ALA A 229 -8.18 14.52 6.29
N MET A 230 -8.77 14.17 7.43
CA MET A 230 -9.49 15.13 8.28
C MET A 230 -8.58 16.25 8.79
N ARG A 231 -7.36 15.94 9.25
CA ARG A 231 -6.40 16.97 9.68
C ARG A 231 -5.99 17.88 8.53
N HIS A 232 -5.78 17.33 7.34
CA HIS A 232 -5.47 18.13 6.16
C HIS A 232 -6.64 19.09 5.82
N TYR A 233 -7.87 18.60 5.89
CA TYR A 233 -9.08 19.41 5.71
C TYR A 233 -9.18 20.52 6.76
N GLN A 234 -9.01 20.19 8.04
CA GLN A 234 -9.02 21.15 9.14
C GLN A 234 -8.00 22.29 8.93
N MET A 235 -6.77 21.96 8.52
CA MET A 235 -5.73 22.97 8.24
C MET A 235 -6.10 23.89 7.07
N LYS A 236 -6.89 23.41 6.11
CA LYS A 236 -7.27 24.16 4.92
C LYS A 236 -8.48 25.06 5.15
N THR A 237 -9.49 24.57 5.88
CA THR A 237 -10.76 25.28 6.08
C THR A 237 -10.87 25.96 7.44
N HIS A 238 -9.99 25.65 8.39
CA HIS A 238 -10.11 26.08 9.80
C HIS A 238 -11.42 25.60 10.44
N GLU A 239 -11.88 24.40 10.06
CA GLU A 239 -13.09 23.79 10.60
C GLU A 239 -12.83 23.30 12.03
N ASP A 240 -13.36 24.02 13.02
CA ASP A 240 -13.19 23.71 14.44
C ASP A 240 -14.52 23.36 15.15
N GLY A 241 -15.55 22.99 14.38
CA GLY A 241 -16.84 22.58 14.94
C GLY A 241 -16.70 21.41 15.94
N ASP A 242 -17.49 21.45 17.02
CA ASP A 242 -17.47 20.43 18.08
C ASP A 242 -17.70 19.02 17.53
N TRP A 243 -18.61 18.89 16.56
CA TRP A 243 -18.90 17.63 15.89
C TRP A 243 -17.67 17.10 15.13
N PHE A 244 -17.02 17.95 14.32
CA PHE A 244 -15.84 17.56 13.54
C PHE A 244 -14.69 17.13 14.45
N THR A 245 -14.43 17.91 15.50
CA THR A 245 -13.39 17.62 16.49
C THR A 245 -13.69 16.33 17.27
N GLY A 246 -14.95 16.08 17.61
CA GLY A 246 -15.40 14.84 18.25
C GLY A 246 -15.15 13.61 17.37
N THR A 247 -15.53 13.68 16.10
CA THR A 247 -15.32 12.62 15.11
C THR A 247 -13.83 12.35 14.89
N LEU A 248 -13.00 13.40 14.77
CA LEU A 248 -11.55 13.26 14.65
C LEU A 248 -10.94 12.52 15.85
N ARG A 249 -11.36 12.85 17.08
CA ARG A 249 -10.89 12.15 18.30
C ARG A 249 -11.34 10.68 18.34
N ASP A 250 -12.51 10.36 17.79
CA ASP A 250 -12.94 8.96 17.68
C ASP A 250 -12.03 8.17 16.72
N TYR A 251 -11.78 8.71 15.52
CA TYR A 251 -10.91 8.05 14.56
C TYR A 251 -9.44 7.95 15.01
N VAL A 252 -8.93 8.93 15.77
CA VAL A 252 -7.61 8.80 16.42
C VAL A 252 -7.58 7.59 17.35
N ARG A 253 -8.59 7.42 18.21
CA ARG A 253 -8.68 6.26 19.10
C ARG A 253 -8.80 4.94 18.33
N ARG A 254 -9.56 4.90 17.23
CA ARG A 254 -9.67 3.71 16.37
C ARG A 254 -8.35 3.37 15.69
N ALA A 255 -7.64 4.38 15.16
CA ALA A 255 -6.33 4.19 14.54
C ALA A 255 -5.31 3.66 15.55
N ASP A 256 -5.27 4.23 16.75
CA ASP A 256 -4.35 3.78 17.81
C ASP A 256 -4.70 2.36 18.28
N LYS A 257 -6.00 2.03 18.37
CA LYS A 257 -6.45 0.66 18.66
C LYS A 257 -6.04 -0.32 17.56
N ALA A 258 -6.21 0.03 16.29
CA ALA A 258 -5.84 -0.81 15.15
C ALA A 258 -4.33 -1.05 15.08
N ASP A 259 -3.51 -0.04 15.43
CA ASP A 259 -2.06 -0.20 15.55
C ASP A 259 -1.67 -1.25 16.61
N LEU A 260 -2.43 -1.31 17.72
CA LEU A 260 -2.20 -2.27 18.81
C LEU A 260 -2.72 -3.68 18.47
N GLU A 261 -3.89 -3.79 17.85
CA GLU A 261 -4.52 -5.07 17.52
C GLU A 261 -3.86 -5.75 16.32
N HIS A 262 -3.31 -4.97 15.39
CA HIS A 262 -2.74 -5.47 14.15
C HIS A 262 -1.28 -4.99 13.96
N PRO A 263 -0.34 -5.44 14.82
CA PRO A 263 1.06 -5.11 14.66
C PRO A 263 1.65 -5.80 13.41
N ILE A 264 2.53 -5.08 12.69
CA ILE A 264 3.31 -5.68 11.60
C ILE A 264 4.30 -6.67 12.22
N LYS A 265 4.21 -7.93 11.77
CA LYS A 265 5.06 -9.01 12.27
C LYS A 265 6.45 -8.88 11.64
N SER A 266 7.42 -8.45 12.43
CA SER A 266 8.82 -8.45 12.02
C SER A 266 9.42 -9.86 12.13
N PRO A 267 10.10 -10.37 11.09
CA PRO A 267 10.84 -11.62 11.17
C PRO A 267 11.97 -11.45 12.18
N LYS A 268 12.20 -12.50 12.99
CA LYS A 268 13.26 -12.49 13.99
C LYS A 268 14.61 -12.34 13.30
N ARG A 269 15.39 -11.35 13.72
CA ARG A 269 16.79 -11.24 13.31
C ARG A 269 17.53 -12.47 13.83
N ARG A 270 18.04 -13.31 12.93
CA ARG A 270 18.93 -14.39 13.37
C ARG A 270 20.25 -13.75 13.78
N ALA A 271 20.58 -13.86 15.06
CA ALA A 271 21.84 -13.38 15.58
C ALA A 271 22.98 -14.04 14.79
N LYS A 272 23.94 -13.25 14.33
CA LYS A 272 25.23 -13.75 13.83
C LYS A 272 25.73 -14.73 14.89
N GLY A 273 26.00 -15.97 14.50
CA GLY A 273 26.38 -17.05 15.41
C GLY A 273 27.40 -16.52 16.42
N LEU A 274 26.97 -16.32 17.66
CA LEU A 274 27.84 -15.80 18.70
C LEU A 274 28.82 -16.92 19.00
N ALA A 275 30.08 -16.79 18.55
CA ALA A 275 31.14 -17.67 19.01
C ALA A 275 31.20 -17.53 20.54
N LEU A 276 30.78 -18.57 21.27
CA LEU A 276 30.73 -18.58 22.73
C LEU A 276 32.11 -18.20 23.29
N GLY A 277 32.23 -16.99 23.81
CA GLY A 277 33.47 -16.45 24.37
C GLY A 277 33.38 -15.04 24.93
N ARG A 278 32.40 -14.22 24.52
CA ARG A 278 32.15 -12.90 25.12
C ARG A 278 30.65 -12.56 25.15
N THR A 279 30.09 -12.44 26.34
CA THR A 279 28.77 -11.87 26.59
C THR A 279 28.79 -10.37 26.28
N LYS A 280 28.23 -9.97 25.15
CA LYS A 280 27.81 -8.57 24.93
C LYS A 280 26.30 -8.48 25.11
N THR A 281 25.88 -7.55 25.96
CA THR A 281 24.49 -7.12 26.12
C THR A 281 23.95 -6.71 24.74
N VAL A 282 22.90 -7.37 24.27
CA VAL A 282 22.27 -7.05 22.98
C VAL A 282 21.51 -5.75 23.15
N GLU A 283 21.98 -4.67 22.51
CA GLU A 283 21.20 -3.44 22.36
C GLU A 283 19.95 -3.75 21.50
N LYS A 284 18.77 -3.29 21.96
CA LYS A 284 17.52 -3.37 21.20
C LYS A 284 17.73 -2.74 19.81
N ALA A 285 17.26 -3.43 18.77
CA ALA A 285 17.38 -2.92 17.41
C ALA A 285 16.49 -1.68 17.21
N PHE A 286 17.02 -0.68 16.49
CA PHE A 286 16.24 0.46 16.01
C PHE A 286 15.05 -0.06 15.17
N GLY A 287 13.83 0.34 15.52
CA GLY A 287 12.62 -0.05 14.79
C GLY A 287 11.87 -1.29 15.30
N GLU A 288 12.32 -1.94 16.38
CA GLU A 288 11.41 -2.78 17.15
C GLU A 288 10.44 -1.87 17.89
N ASN A 289 9.24 -1.68 17.31
CA ASN A 289 8.12 -1.06 18.01
C ASN A 289 7.68 -1.97 19.16
N THR A 290 8.43 -1.97 20.27
CA THR A 290 7.84 -2.30 21.57
C THR A 290 6.99 -1.12 21.97
N ILE A 291 5.68 -1.24 21.79
CA ILE A 291 4.69 -0.51 22.59
C ILE A 291 4.42 -1.35 23.84
#